data_AF-A0A416VYV4-F1
#
_entry.id   AF-A0A416VYV4-F1
#
_cell.length_a   1.000
_cell.length_b   1.000
_cell.length_c   1.000
_cell.angle_alpha   90.00
_cell.angle_beta   90.00
_cell.angle_gamma   90.00
#
_symmetry.space_group_name_H-M   'P 1'
#
loop_
_entity.id
_entity.type
_entity.pdbx_description
1 polymer ?
#
loop_
_entity_poly.entity_id
_entity_poly.type
_entity_poly.pdbx_seq_one_letter_code
_entity_poly.pdbx_strand_id
1 'polypeptide(L)'
;MINNTPVAGQATLFPFTPPKHSDDLCIPVQTWEFLCHTLYLKRYPFLLGPKGCGKSSIAKELADAMGMEYFAFDMGQAFKPKKMFVGGLIIGDDGKTKAVRSEFFKAFVSTKPTLIFLDELTRTPMVAANFLMTILDRQQSYIYDEDSGKRYNKGANVLFVAAGNVGFAYVSTQRLDTAFEDRFIKVRLNYLTAAEEAALIRARFPKVTRDAAIQLAKVAEVLRLAEQKETLSVSLSTRQVLDAAAYIPLGYMLGEVIERVILTNYVITGEETVARSLIQTL
;
A
#
# COMPACT_ATOMS: atom_id res chain seq x y z
N MET A 1 4.15 57.50 14.56
CA MET A 1 5.41 57.06 13.94
C MET A 1 5.27 55.59 13.61
N ILE A 2 5.33 55.29 12.31
CA ILE A 2 5.20 53.97 11.72
C ILE A 2 6.58 53.32 11.79
N ASN A 3 6.73 52.20 12.48
CA ASN A 3 7.88 51.31 12.30
C ASN A 3 7.40 50.06 11.57
N ASN A 4 7.32 50.20 10.25
CA ASN A 4 7.31 49.09 9.31
C ASN A 4 8.73 48.55 9.21
N THR A 5 8.98 47.40 9.82
CA THR A 5 10.08 46.53 9.39
C THR A 5 9.44 45.26 8.83
N PRO A 6 9.49 45.02 7.51
CA PRO A 6 9.04 43.76 6.97
C PRO A 6 10.06 42.70 7.38
N VAL A 7 9.63 41.71 8.18
CA VAL A 7 10.44 40.51 8.42
C VAL A 7 10.53 39.79 7.08
N ALA A 8 11.73 39.83 6.50
CA ALA A 8 12.08 39.21 5.24
C ALA A 8 11.68 37.72 5.24
N GLY A 9 11.13 37.28 4.11
CA GLY A 9 10.57 35.95 3.92
C GLY A 9 11.52 34.83 4.33
N GLN A 10 11.02 33.95 5.21
CA GLN A 10 11.48 32.57 5.27
C GLN A 10 10.92 31.82 4.06
N ALA A 11 11.47 32.09 2.89
CA ALA A 11 11.29 31.25 1.72
C ALA A 11 12.52 30.36 1.57
N THR A 12 12.26 29.05 1.50
CA THR A 12 13.13 27.95 1.04
C THR A 12 14.32 27.56 1.92
N LEU A 13 14.08 26.72 2.94
CA LEU A 13 15.13 25.98 3.66
C LEU A 13 15.29 24.52 3.20
N PHE A 14 14.55 24.05 2.19
CA PHE A 14 14.70 22.71 1.64
C PHE A 14 14.70 22.75 0.10
N PRO A 15 15.71 22.17 -0.58
CA PRO A 15 15.83 22.19 -2.03
C PRO A 15 14.91 21.18 -2.74
N PHE A 16 13.93 20.60 -2.03
CA PHE A 16 12.99 19.63 -2.56
C PHE A 16 11.56 20.11 -2.30
N THR A 17 10.80 20.24 -3.39
CA THR A 17 9.36 20.45 -3.34
C THR A 17 8.70 19.13 -3.73
N PRO A 18 7.84 18.55 -2.87
CA PRO A 18 7.10 17.34 -3.21
C PRO A 18 6.36 17.50 -4.54
N PRO A 19 6.49 16.54 -5.47
CA PRO A 19 5.68 16.54 -6.69
C PRO A 19 4.21 16.37 -6.32
N LYS A 20 3.30 16.82 -7.20
CA LYS A 20 1.88 16.50 -7.06
C LYS A 20 1.65 15.04 -7.45
N HIS A 21 0.72 14.37 -6.76
CA HIS A 21 0.16 13.10 -7.23
C HIS A 21 -0.92 13.33 -8.29
N SER A 22 -1.27 12.28 -9.03
CA SER A 22 -2.39 12.24 -9.94
C SER A 22 -3.74 12.52 -9.24
N ASP A 23 -4.69 13.11 -9.98
CA ASP A 23 -6.06 13.37 -9.49
C ASP A 23 -6.83 12.07 -9.15
N ASP A 24 -6.31 10.94 -9.62
CA ASP A 24 -6.85 9.59 -9.44
C ASP A 24 -6.55 8.99 -8.06
N LEU A 25 -5.59 9.57 -7.32
CA LEU A 25 -5.21 9.15 -5.98
C LEU A 25 -5.87 10.04 -4.91
N CYS A 26 -6.68 9.44 -4.05
CA CYS A 26 -7.26 10.13 -2.91
C CYS A 26 -6.40 9.88 -1.67
N ILE A 27 -5.59 10.88 -1.29
CA ILE A 27 -4.74 10.88 -0.11
C ILE A 27 -4.66 12.30 0.46
N PRO A 28 -4.64 12.50 1.79
CA PRO A 28 -4.40 13.82 2.36
C PRO A 28 -3.05 14.39 1.88
N VAL A 29 -3.05 15.65 1.44
CA VAL A 29 -1.87 16.32 0.87
C VAL A 29 -0.68 16.25 1.83
N GLN A 30 -0.90 16.46 3.13
CA GLN A 30 0.17 16.40 4.13
C GLN A 30 0.80 15.00 4.22
N THR A 31 -0.02 13.95 4.12
CA THR A 31 0.47 12.56 4.12
C THR A 31 1.28 12.27 2.86
N TRP A 32 0.81 12.74 1.70
CA TRP A 32 1.53 12.62 0.44
C TRP A 32 2.90 13.32 0.48
N GLU A 33 2.92 14.60 0.87
CA GLU A 33 4.14 15.38 0.99
C GLU A 33 5.12 14.73 1.97
N PHE A 34 4.62 14.21 3.09
CA PHE A 34 5.44 13.48 4.06
C PHE A 34 6.09 12.23 3.46
N LEU A 35 5.37 11.46 2.63
CA LEU A 35 5.90 10.29 1.95
C LEU A 35 6.97 10.66 0.92
N CYS A 36 6.74 11.73 0.13
CA CYS A 36 7.75 12.27 -0.79
C CYS A 36 9.02 12.71 -0.05
N HIS A 37 8.88 13.44 1.05
CA HIS A 37 10.02 13.84 1.90
C HIS A 37 10.75 12.62 2.49
N THR A 38 10.01 11.59 2.89
CA THR A 38 10.60 10.34 3.42
C THR A 38 11.51 9.69 2.38
N LEU A 39 11.06 9.56 1.13
CA LEU A 39 11.89 9.03 0.04
C LEU A 39 13.05 9.96 -0.33
N TYR A 40 12.82 11.28 -0.33
CA TYR A 40 13.86 12.28 -0.57
C TYR A 40 15.00 12.16 0.46
N LEU A 41 14.67 11.94 1.74
CA LEU A 41 15.61 11.67 2.82
C LEU A 41 16.24 10.26 2.78
N LYS A 42 16.00 9.49 1.71
CA LYS A 42 16.45 8.11 1.53
C LYS A 42 16.02 7.19 2.68
N ARG A 43 14.84 7.45 3.25
CA ARG A 43 14.18 6.61 4.26
C ARG A 43 13.06 5.78 3.59
N TYR A 44 12.67 4.69 4.23
CA TYR A 44 11.72 3.74 3.64
C TYR A 44 10.35 3.88 4.31
N PRO A 45 9.29 4.30 3.60
CA PRO A 45 7.96 4.34 4.17
C PRO A 45 7.41 2.93 4.40
N PHE A 46 6.71 2.73 5.52
CA PHE A 46 5.92 1.54 5.78
C PHE A 46 4.46 1.93 5.99
N LEU A 47 3.66 1.66 4.96
CA LEU A 47 2.25 1.98 4.89
C LEU A 47 1.45 0.93 5.67
N LEU A 48 0.88 1.33 6.81
CA LEU A 48 0.07 0.47 7.67
C LEU A 48 -1.39 0.90 7.58
N GLY A 49 -2.29 -0.01 7.23
CA GLY A 49 -3.70 0.32 7.13
C GLY A 49 -4.55 -0.89 6.77
N PRO A 50 -5.89 -0.76 6.77
CA PRO A 50 -6.77 -1.87 6.44
C PRO A 50 -6.60 -2.31 4.98
N LYS A 51 -7.08 -3.51 4.64
CA LYS A 51 -7.02 -4.03 3.27
C LYS A 51 -7.80 -3.11 2.33
N GLY A 52 -7.22 -2.80 1.17
CA GLY A 52 -7.92 -2.02 0.14
C GLY A 52 -8.07 -0.53 0.43
N CYS A 53 -7.31 0.06 1.36
CA CYS A 53 -7.26 1.52 1.59
C CYS A 53 -6.30 2.28 0.66
N GLY A 54 -5.78 1.66 -0.40
CA GLY A 54 -4.95 2.34 -1.41
C GLY A 54 -3.42 2.27 -1.21
N LYS A 55 -2.90 1.48 -0.26
CA LYS A 55 -1.44 1.35 0.00
C LYS A 55 -0.61 1.11 -1.27
N SER A 56 -0.97 0.11 -2.07
CA SER A 56 -0.24 -0.24 -3.30
C SER A 56 -0.37 0.85 -4.37
N SER A 57 -1.52 1.54 -4.45
CA SER A 57 -1.72 2.67 -5.35
C SER A 57 -0.83 3.86 -4.97
N ILE A 58 -0.73 4.16 -3.67
CA ILE A 58 0.17 5.20 -3.14
C ILE A 58 1.63 4.85 -3.45
N ALA A 59 2.06 3.60 -3.25
CA ALA A 59 3.42 3.17 -3.53
C ALA A 59 3.79 3.33 -5.02
N LYS A 60 2.86 2.98 -5.92
CA LYS A 60 3.04 3.16 -7.36
C LYS A 60 3.11 4.64 -7.74
N GLU A 61 2.17 5.45 -7.25
CA GLU A 61 2.15 6.89 -7.50
C GLU A 61 3.41 7.57 -6.97
N LEU A 62 3.94 7.14 -5.82
CA LEU A 62 5.22 7.63 -5.31
C LEU A 62 6.38 7.34 -6.27
N ALA A 63 6.43 6.15 -6.87
CA ALA A 63 7.46 5.84 -7.86
C ALA A 63 7.34 6.73 -9.09
N ASP A 64 6.12 6.84 -9.64
CA ASP A 64 5.84 7.63 -10.84
C ASP A 64 6.18 9.12 -10.62
N ALA A 65 5.70 9.70 -9.51
CA ALA A 65 5.95 11.11 -9.18
C ALA A 65 7.41 11.41 -8.85
N MET A 66 8.16 10.43 -8.30
CA MET A 66 9.59 10.57 -7.99
C MET A 66 10.50 10.14 -9.15
N GLY A 67 9.94 9.76 -10.31
CA GLY A 67 10.71 9.35 -11.49
C GLY A 67 11.51 8.07 -11.30
N MET A 68 10.94 7.08 -10.59
CA MET A 68 11.60 5.82 -10.23
C MET A 68 10.96 4.63 -10.96
N GLU A 69 11.76 3.65 -11.37
CA GLU A 69 11.24 2.36 -11.84
C GLU A 69 10.60 1.61 -10.66
N TYR A 70 9.39 1.07 -10.86
CA TYR A 70 8.61 0.41 -9.81
C TYR A 70 8.62 -1.11 -9.95
N PHE A 71 9.00 -1.82 -8.89
CA PHE A 71 8.95 -3.28 -8.82
C PHE A 71 8.24 -3.73 -7.53
N ALA A 72 7.18 -4.52 -7.67
CA ALA A 72 6.37 -4.99 -6.54
C ALA A 72 6.62 -6.47 -6.25
N PHE A 73 6.78 -6.81 -4.98
CA PHE A 73 6.98 -8.19 -4.53
C PHE A 73 6.02 -8.52 -3.38
N ASP A 74 5.27 -9.61 -3.54
CA ASP A 74 4.43 -10.17 -2.48
C ASP A 74 5.31 -10.92 -1.47
N MET A 75 5.48 -10.31 -0.30
CA MET A 75 6.34 -10.86 0.75
C MET A 75 5.68 -12.00 1.52
N GLY A 76 4.34 -12.12 1.46
CA GLY A 76 3.61 -13.27 2.01
C GLY A 76 3.96 -14.58 1.31
N GLN A 77 4.53 -14.53 0.10
CA GLN A 77 4.94 -15.69 -0.69
C GLN A 77 6.44 -15.98 -0.66
N ALA A 78 7.20 -15.26 0.18
CA ALA A 78 8.67 -15.34 0.23
C ALA A 78 9.22 -16.61 0.93
N PHE A 79 8.60 -17.78 0.74
CA PHE A 79 9.02 -19.05 1.35
C PHE A 79 10.34 -19.59 0.79
N LYS A 80 10.75 -19.14 -0.40
CA LYS A 80 12.03 -19.51 -1.05
C LYS A 80 12.88 -18.26 -1.25
N PRO A 81 13.44 -17.69 -0.16
CA PRO A 81 14.07 -16.37 -0.17
C PRO A 81 15.25 -16.28 -1.15
N LYS A 82 16.09 -17.31 -1.25
CA LYS A 82 17.18 -17.34 -2.23
C LYS A 82 16.68 -17.21 -3.66
N LYS A 83 15.63 -17.96 -4.03
CA LYS A 83 15.01 -17.86 -5.36
C LYS A 83 14.43 -16.47 -5.62
N MET A 84 13.80 -15.88 -4.60
CA MET A 84 13.17 -14.56 -4.70
C MET A 84 14.21 -13.42 -4.77
N PHE A 85 15.18 -13.38 -3.86
CA PHE A 85 16.11 -12.25 -3.71
C PHE A 85 17.38 -12.37 -4.56
N VAL A 86 17.80 -13.60 -4.89
CA VAL A 86 19.05 -13.86 -5.62
C VAL A 86 18.77 -14.37 -7.03
N GLY A 87 17.97 -15.43 -7.12
CA GLY A 87 17.72 -16.16 -8.36
C GLY A 87 17.83 -17.67 -8.18
N GLY A 88 17.78 -18.38 -9.30
CA GLY A 88 17.85 -19.84 -9.30
C GLY A 88 18.54 -20.38 -10.54
N LEU A 89 18.57 -21.70 -10.62
CA LEU A 89 19.11 -22.42 -11.78
C LEU A 89 17.95 -22.85 -12.69
N ILE A 90 18.13 -22.69 -14.00
CA ILE A 90 17.24 -23.24 -15.03
C ILE A 90 18.05 -24.11 -15.98
N ILE A 91 17.41 -25.09 -16.62
CA ILE A 91 18.02 -25.84 -17.72
C ILE A 91 17.73 -25.06 -19.00
N GLY A 92 18.77 -24.61 -19.69
CA GLY A 92 18.64 -23.96 -20.98
C GLY A 92 18.30 -24.96 -22.09
N ASP A 93 17.89 -24.45 -23.24
CA ASP A 93 17.56 -25.26 -24.43
C ASP A 93 18.75 -26.11 -24.94
N ASP A 94 19.97 -25.74 -24.52
CA ASP A 94 21.22 -26.47 -24.74
C ASP A 94 21.46 -27.61 -23.73
N GLY A 95 20.49 -27.90 -22.86
CA GLY A 95 20.58 -28.89 -21.78
C GLY A 95 21.49 -28.47 -20.62
N LYS A 96 22.07 -27.26 -20.64
CA LYS A 96 23.01 -26.78 -19.61
C LYS A 96 22.29 -26.01 -18.52
N THR A 97 22.74 -26.20 -17.29
CA THR A 97 22.25 -25.43 -16.15
C THR A 97 22.78 -24.00 -16.19
N LYS A 98 21.88 -23.01 -16.20
CA LYS A 98 22.18 -21.58 -16.23
C LYS A 98 21.64 -20.90 -14.97
N ALA A 99 22.46 -20.07 -14.34
CA ALA A 99 22.03 -19.22 -13.24
C ALA A 99 21.25 -18.02 -13.78
N VAL A 100 20.02 -17.84 -13.29
CA VAL A 100 19.15 -16.72 -13.64
C VAL A 100 18.89 -15.90 -12.39
N ARG A 101 19.32 -14.63 -12.44
CA ARG A 101 19.05 -13.65 -11.39
C ARG A 101 17.57 -13.32 -11.35
N SER A 102 17.01 -13.24 -10.14
CA SER A 102 15.61 -12.88 -9.96
C SER A 102 15.34 -11.42 -10.36
N GLU A 103 14.08 -11.09 -10.57
CA GLU A 103 13.66 -9.69 -10.80
C GLU A 103 14.04 -8.80 -9.62
N PHE A 104 13.83 -9.27 -8.38
CA PHE A 104 14.26 -8.56 -7.17
C PHE A 104 15.75 -8.26 -7.20
N PHE A 105 16.59 -9.25 -7.52
CA PHE A 105 18.04 -9.06 -7.58
C PHE A 105 18.41 -7.97 -8.57
N LYS A 106 17.82 -8.01 -9.77
CA LYS A 106 18.07 -7.02 -10.83
C LYS A 106 17.63 -5.62 -10.41
N ALA A 107 16.46 -5.48 -9.79
CA ALA A 107 15.99 -4.22 -9.24
C ALA A 107 16.89 -3.72 -8.09
N PHE A 108 17.33 -4.62 -7.21
CA PHE A 108 18.15 -4.32 -6.04
C PHE A 108 19.53 -3.76 -6.41
N VAL A 109 20.15 -4.29 -7.47
CA VAL A 109 21.47 -3.81 -7.96
C VAL A 109 21.37 -2.74 -9.05
N SER A 110 20.17 -2.23 -9.34
CA SER A 110 19.92 -1.26 -10.40
C SER A 110 20.73 0.02 -10.21
N THR A 111 21.28 0.55 -11.30
CA THR A 111 21.92 1.88 -11.32
C THR A 111 20.91 3.01 -11.56
N LYS A 112 19.71 2.68 -12.03
CA LYS A 112 18.61 3.64 -12.23
C LYS A 112 17.91 3.95 -10.90
N PRO A 113 17.22 5.09 -10.79
CA PRO A 113 16.27 5.31 -9.70
C PRO A 113 15.20 4.21 -9.70
N THR A 114 15.10 3.47 -8.59
CA THR A 114 14.22 2.29 -8.50
C THR A 114 13.55 2.25 -7.14
N LEU A 115 12.23 2.09 -7.12
CA LEU A 115 11.44 1.88 -5.91
C LEU A 115 10.96 0.42 -5.87
N ILE A 116 11.46 -0.32 -4.88
CA ILE A 116 11.03 -1.69 -4.60
C ILE A 116 9.91 -1.66 -3.58
N PHE A 117 8.72 -2.10 -3.98
CA PHE A 117 7.56 -2.24 -3.11
C PHE A 117 7.49 -3.65 -2.51
N LEU A 118 7.53 -3.71 -1.18
CA LEU A 118 7.38 -4.93 -0.39
C LEU A 118 5.93 -5.02 0.11
N ASP A 119 5.06 -5.67 -0.66
CA ASP A 119 3.65 -5.84 -0.31
C ASP A 119 3.48 -6.95 0.74
N GLU A 120 2.45 -6.82 1.57
CA GLU A 120 2.15 -7.74 2.66
C GLU A 120 3.36 -8.05 3.56
N LEU A 121 4.19 -7.05 3.86
CA LEU A 121 5.43 -7.22 4.64
C LEU A 121 5.17 -7.90 6.00
N THR A 122 4.02 -7.63 6.64
CA THR A 122 3.62 -8.26 7.90
C THR A 122 3.37 -9.77 7.81
N ARG A 123 3.26 -10.32 6.60
CA ARG A 123 3.09 -11.75 6.34
C ARG A 123 4.39 -12.44 5.90
N THR A 124 5.52 -11.74 5.93
CA THR A 124 6.82 -12.29 5.50
C THR A 124 7.20 -13.52 6.33
N PRO A 125 7.47 -14.68 5.70
CA PRO A 125 8.02 -15.83 6.41
C PRO A 125 9.37 -15.52 7.08
N MET A 126 9.61 -16.06 8.28
CA MET A 126 10.86 -15.83 9.02
C MET A 126 12.13 -16.10 8.20
N VAL A 127 12.11 -17.11 7.34
CA VAL A 127 13.24 -17.45 6.46
C VAL A 127 13.61 -16.31 5.50
N ALA A 128 12.65 -15.50 5.07
CA ALA A 128 12.88 -14.31 4.26
C ALA A 128 13.21 -13.07 5.09
N ALA A 129 12.65 -12.95 6.30
CA ALA A 129 12.93 -11.82 7.19
C ALA A 129 14.44 -11.64 7.46
N ASN A 130 15.18 -12.73 7.60
CA ASN A 130 16.64 -12.70 7.79
C ASN A 130 17.39 -12.05 6.62
N PHE A 131 16.99 -12.34 5.38
CA PHE A 131 17.56 -11.67 4.19
C PHE A 131 17.23 -10.18 4.20
N LEU A 132 16.01 -9.83 4.59
CA LEU A 132 15.57 -8.45 4.61
C LEU A 132 16.34 -7.59 5.62
N MET A 133 16.93 -8.17 6.68
CA MET A 133 17.76 -7.43 7.63
C MET A 133 18.94 -6.72 6.97
N THR A 134 19.66 -7.41 6.09
CA THR A 134 20.80 -6.84 5.36
C THR A 134 20.37 -6.05 4.14
N ILE A 135 19.30 -6.47 3.46
CA ILE A 135 18.74 -5.74 2.31
C ILE A 135 18.24 -4.35 2.73
N LEU A 136 17.58 -4.24 3.87
CA LEU A 136 16.97 -2.98 4.35
C LEU A 136 17.89 -2.18 5.28
N ASP A 137 19.09 -2.68 5.56
CA ASP A 137 20.09 -1.89 6.26
C ASP A 137 20.43 -0.63 5.45
N ARG A 138 20.34 0.55 6.07
CA ARG A 138 20.57 1.84 5.39
C ARG A 138 22.05 2.19 5.25
N GLN A 139 22.92 1.59 6.07
CA GLN A 139 24.37 1.83 6.05
C GLN A 139 25.10 0.75 5.23
N GLN A 140 24.68 -0.51 5.37
CA GLN A 140 25.33 -1.66 4.75
C GLN A 140 24.32 -2.55 4.02
N SER A 141 23.67 -1.99 3.00
CA SER A 141 22.66 -2.69 2.21
C SER A 141 23.27 -3.67 1.21
N TYR A 142 23.14 -4.98 1.43
CA TYR A 142 23.64 -6.00 0.51
C TYR A 142 22.85 -7.31 0.53
N ILE A 143 23.03 -8.07 -0.55
CA ILE A 143 22.65 -9.49 -0.66
C ILE A 143 23.93 -10.32 -0.73
N TYR A 144 24.04 -11.33 0.14
CA TYR A 144 25.12 -12.32 0.08
C TYR A 144 24.64 -13.56 -0.68
N ASP A 145 25.35 -13.89 -1.76
CA ASP A 145 25.09 -15.07 -2.56
C ASP A 145 26.07 -16.17 -2.13
N GLU A 146 25.61 -17.02 -1.22
CA GLU A 146 26.40 -18.09 -0.61
C GLU A 146 27.02 -19.05 -1.64
N ASP A 147 26.33 -19.32 -2.75
CA ASP A 147 26.84 -20.24 -3.78
C ASP A 147 28.07 -19.70 -4.49
N SER A 148 28.14 -18.38 -4.65
CA SER A 148 29.25 -17.70 -5.33
C SER A 148 30.27 -17.08 -4.38
N GLY A 149 29.95 -17.01 -3.08
CA GLY A 149 30.74 -16.28 -2.08
C GLY A 149 30.77 -14.76 -2.31
N LYS A 150 29.88 -14.21 -3.14
CA LYS A 150 29.90 -12.79 -3.52
C LYS A 150 28.87 -11.98 -2.74
N ARG A 151 29.25 -10.75 -2.40
CA ARG A 151 28.34 -9.72 -1.91
C ARG A 151 27.95 -8.80 -3.05
N TYR A 152 26.65 -8.52 -3.16
CA TYR A 152 26.09 -7.55 -4.10
C TYR A 152 25.50 -6.40 -3.30
N ASN A 153 26.04 -5.21 -3.49
CA ASN A 153 25.55 -4.02 -2.81
C ASN A 153 24.29 -3.50 -3.51
N LYS A 154 23.40 -2.89 -2.72
CA LYS A 154 22.25 -2.18 -3.25
C LYS A 154 22.69 -1.02 -4.15
N GLY A 155 21.94 -0.81 -5.23
CA GLY A 155 22.07 0.40 -6.04
C GLY A 155 21.92 1.68 -5.22
N ALA A 156 22.68 2.71 -5.57
CA ALA A 156 22.70 3.98 -4.84
C ALA A 156 21.32 4.67 -4.81
N ASN A 157 20.54 4.54 -5.90
CA ASN A 157 19.22 5.14 -6.05
C ASN A 157 18.06 4.15 -5.90
N VAL A 158 18.34 2.94 -5.40
CA VAL A 158 17.31 1.97 -5.05
C VAL A 158 16.77 2.29 -3.65
N LEU A 159 15.46 2.47 -3.53
CA LEU A 159 14.74 2.68 -2.27
C LEU A 159 13.65 1.62 -2.10
N PHE A 160 13.13 1.53 -0.87
CA PHE A 160 12.04 0.62 -0.55
C PHE A 160 10.83 1.40 -0.03
N VAL A 161 9.66 0.86 -0.32
CA VAL A 161 8.40 1.17 0.35
C VAL A 161 7.74 -0.16 0.70
N ALA A 162 7.07 -0.23 1.84
CA ALA A 162 6.39 -1.44 2.27
C ALA A 162 4.93 -1.19 2.61
N ALA A 163 4.13 -2.25 2.53
CA ALA A 163 2.74 -2.23 2.99
C ALA A 163 2.46 -3.37 3.96
N GLY A 164 1.62 -3.08 4.96
CA GLY A 164 1.17 -4.04 5.96
C GLY A 164 -0.30 -3.84 6.27
N ASN A 165 -1.04 -4.94 6.39
CA ASN A 165 -2.41 -4.89 6.86
C ASN A 165 -2.43 -4.88 8.40
N VAL A 166 -3.27 -4.02 8.97
CA VAL A 166 -3.55 -3.96 10.41
C VAL A 166 -5.03 -4.25 10.64
N GLY A 167 -5.38 -4.82 11.81
CA GLY A 167 -6.76 -5.15 12.19
C GLY A 167 -6.89 -6.52 12.84
N PHE A 168 -8.06 -6.80 13.44
CA PHE A 168 -8.33 -7.99 14.25
C PHE A 168 -8.02 -9.31 13.49
N ALA A 169 -8.44 -9.39 12.23
CA ALA A 169 -8.19 -10.54 11.36
C ALA A 169 -6.69 -10.80 11.04
N TYR A 170 -5.80 -9.85 11.36
CA TYR A 170 -4.35 -9.93 11.08
C TYR A 170 -3.50 -10.07 12.35
N VAL A 171 -4.11 -10.07 13.55
CA VAL A 171 -3.41 -10.21 14.84
C VAL A 171 -2.73 -11.58 15.00
N SER A 172 -3.14 -12.59 14.23
CA SER A 172 -2.52 -13.93 14.22
C SER A 172 -1.26 -14.04 13.34
N THR A 173 -0.90 -13.01 12.58
CA THR A 173 0.33 -13.00 11.80
C THR A 173 1.53 -12.77 12.73
N GLN A 174 2.61 -13.53 12.51
CA GLN A 174 3.87 -13.38 13.26
C GLN A 174 4.27 -11.91 13.31
N ARG A 175 4.40 -11.36 14.52
CA ARG A 175 4.87 -9.97 14.69
C ARG A 175 6.28 -9.88 14.09
N LEU A 176 6.45 -8.95 13.15
CA LEU A 176 7.79 -8.56 12.72
C LEU A 176 8.58 -8.07 13.94
N ASP A 177 9.85 -8.46 14.03
CA ASP A 177 10.70 -7.98 15.13
C ASP A 177 10.85 -6.46 15.07
N THR A 178 10.86 -5.82 16.23
CA THR A 178 11.13 -4.40 16.44
C THR A 178 12.36 -3.89 15.67
N ALA A 179 13.45 -4.66 15.64
CA ALA A 179 14.65 -4.31 14.89
C ALA A 179 14.38 -4.15 13.38
N PHE A 180 13.44 -4.94 12.84
CA PHE A 180 13.01 -4.83 11.46
C PHE A 180 12.22 -3.55 11.20
N GLU A 181 11.29 -3.26 12.10
CA GLU A 181 10.39 -2.12 12.00
C GLU A 181 11.15 -0.79 12.05
N ASP A 182 12.24 -0.69 12.82
CA ASP A 182 13.09 0.50 12.96
C ASP A 182 13.82 0.91 11.66
N ARG A 183 13.86 0.02 10.66
CA ARG A 183 14.40 0.32 9.32
C ARG A 183 13.44 1.17 8.49
N PHE A 184 12.17 1.25 8.90
CA PHE A 184 11.11 1.99 8.21
C PHE A 184 10.61 3.22 8.98
N ILE A 185 9.99 4.13 8.24
CA ILE A 185 9.15 5.20 8.78
C ILE A 185 7.69 4.77 8.63
N LYS A 186 7.04 4.45 9.75
CA LYS A 186 5.66 3.96 9.76
C LYS A 186 4.69 5.10 9.48
N VAL A 187 3.79 4.91 8.52
CA VAL A 187 2.72 5.84 8.19
C VAL A 187 1.40 5.08 8.25
N ARG A 188 0.49 5.54 9.11
CA ARG A 188 -0.83 4.94 9.23
C ARG A 188 -1.78 5.54 8.21
N LEU A 189 -2.45 4.68 7.47
CA LEU A 189 -3.51 5.00 6.53
C LEU A 189 -4.81 4.37 7.02
N ASN A 190 -5.90 5.09 6.86
CA ASN A 190 -7.25 4.63 7.17
C ASN A 190 -8.08 4.60 5.89
N TYR A 191 -9.31 4.10 5.97
CA TYR A 191 -10.29 4.37 4.93
C TYR A 191 -10.58 5.86 4.83
N LEU A 192 -11.00 6.28 3.64
CA LEU A 192 -11.47 7.63 3.37
C LEU A 192 -12.71 7.95 4.22
N THR A 193 -12.89 9.22 4.55
CA THR A 193 -14.17 9.70 5.09
C THR A 193 -15.30 9.46 4.09
N ALA A 194 -16.55 9.40 4.54
CA ALA A 194 -17.68 9.20 3.63
C ALA A 194 -17.74 10.27 2.51
N ALA A 195 -17.32 11.51 2.81
CA ALA A 195 -17.26 12.59 1.82
C ALA A 195 -16.16 12.36 0.76
N GLU A 196 -14.96 11.98 1.20
CA GLU A 196 -13.84 11.66 0.30
C GLU A 196 -14.12 10.41 -0.54
N GLU A 197 -14.72 9.37 0.04
CA GLU A 197 -15.06 8.14 -0.68
C GLU A 197 -16.19 8.38 -1.70
N ALA A 198 -17.19 9.20 -1.37
CA ALA A 198 -18.22 9.63 -2.33
C ALA A 198 -17.61 10.45 -3.49
N ALA A 199 -16.64 11.30 -3.20
CA ALA A 199 -15.90 12.04 -4.24
C ALA A 199 -15.10 11.08 -5.13
N LEU A 200 -14.41 10.09 -4.53
CA LEU A 200 -13.67 9.07 -5.26
C LEU A 200 -14.58 8.23 -6.17
N ILE A 201 -15.75 7.79 -5.66
CA ILE A 201 -16.76 7.07 -6.46
C ILE A 201 -17.14 7.88 -7.69
N ARG A 202 -17.44 9.18 -7.53
CA ARG A 202 -17.85 10.04 -8.65
C ARG A 202 -16.73 10.34 -9.63
N ALA A 203 -15.48 10.45 -9.15
CA ALA A 203 -14.32 10.61 -10.01
C ALA A 203 -14.12 9.37 -10.90
N ARG A 204 -14.25 8.17 -10.32
CA ARG A 204 -14.11 6.90 -11.05
C ARG A 204 -15.32 6.56 -11.93
N PHE A 205 -16.52 6.92 -11.48
CA PHE A 205 -17.78 6.60 -12.16
C PHE A 205 -18.64 7.87 -12.30
N PRO A 206 -18.37 8.73 -13.30
CA PRO A 206 -19.05 10.02 -13.46
C PRO A 206 -20.58 9.94 -13.64
N LYS A 207 -21.09 8.77 -14.05
CA LYS A 207 -22.53 8.50 -14.21
C LYS A 207 -23.24 8.14 -12.89
N VAL A 208 -22.50 7.92 -11.80
CA VAL A 208 -23.09 7.70 -10.47
C VAL A 208 -23.57 9.04 -9.92
N THR A 209 -24.84 9.10 -9.52
CA THR A 209 -25.42 10.32 -8.94
C THR A 209 -24.76 10.66 -7.61
N ARG A 210 -24.78 11.95 -7.25
CA ARG A 210 -24.20 12.42 -5.98
C ARG A 210 -24.83 11.71 -4.78
N ASP A 211 -26.15 11.55 -4.79
CA ASP A 211 -26.87 10.94 -3.68
C ASP A 211 -26.53 9.44 -3.55
N ALA A 212 -26.44 8.71 -4.67
CA ALA A 212 -26.06 7.31 -4.64
C ALA A 212 -24.62 7.10 -4.14
N ALA A 213 -23.68 7.95 -4.56
CA ALA A 213 -22.31 7.92 -4.06
C ALA A 213 -22.22 8.20 -2.55
N ILE A 214 -22.97 9.20 -2.06
CA ILE A 214 -23.03 9.53 -0.63
C ILE A 214 -23.65 8.38 0.16
N GLN A 215 -24.77 7.80 -0.31
CA GLN A 215 -25.42 6.70 0.37
C GLN A 215 -24.52 5.47 0.44
N LEU A 216 -23.84 5.11 -0.65
CA LEU A 216 -22.93 3.97 -0.68
C LEU A 216 -21.72 4.17 0.26
N ALA A 217 -21.16 5.38 0.30
CA ALA A 217 -20.08 5.73 1.22
C ALA A 217 -20.53 5.69 2.70
N LYS A 218 -21.75 6.15 3.02
CA LYS A 218 -22.35 6.05 4.36
C LYS A 218 -22.58 4.60 4.79
N VAL A 219 -23.08 3.75 3.88
CA VAL A 219 -23.21 2.31 4.11
C VAL A 219 -21.86 1.72 4.49
N ALA A 220 -20.81 2.06 3.75
CA ALA A 220 -19.46 1.58 4.03
C ALA A 220 -18.93 2.07 5.39
N GLU A 221 -19.15 3.34 5.73
CA GLU A 221 -18.77 3.91 7.02
C GLU A 221 -19.43 3.17 8.20
N VAL A 222 -20.74 2.92 8.14
CA VAL A 222 -21.47 2.19 9.18
C VAL A 222 -20.93 0.78 9.36
N LEU A 223 -20.72 0.05 8.26
CA LEU A 223 -20.20 -1.32 8.31
C LEU A 223 -18.76 -1.38 8.85
N ARG A 224 -17.91 -0.42 8.48
CA ARG A 224 -16.54 -0.28 9.03
C ARG A 224 -16.56 0.06 10.52
N LEU A 225 -17.47 0.93 10.96
CA LEU A 225 -17.61 1.26 12.38
C LEU A 225 -18.09 0.06 13.19
N ALA A 226 -18.97 -0.76 12.63
CA ALA A 226 -19.40 -2.00 13.25
C ALA A 226 -18.25 -3.02 13.39
N GLU A 227 -17.35 -3.10 12.41
CA GLU A 227 -16.12 -3.91 12.55
C GLU A 227 -15.16 -3.36 13.59
N GLN A 228 -14.95 -2.04 13.64
CA GLN A 228 -14.14 -1.41 14.68
C GLN A 228 -14.68 -1.64 16.11
N LYS A 229 -16.00 -1.80 16.24
CA LYS A 229 -16.69 -2.15 17.49
C LYS A 229 -16.83 -3.65 17.70
N GLU A 230 -16.18 -4.48 16.88
CA GLU A 230 -16.20 -5.95 16.95
C GLU A 230 -17.61 -6.55 16.79
N THR A 231 -18.57 -5.78 16.26
CA THR A 231 -19.93 -6.25 15.92
C THR A 231 -19.94 -7.05 14.63
N LEU A 232 -19.01 -6.74 13.71
CA LEU A 232 -18.74 -7.50 12.50
C LEU A 232 -17.27 -7.95 12.53
N SER A 233 -16.99 -9.15 12.03
CA SER A 233 -15.62 -9.66 11.91
C SER A 233 -14.93 -9.26 10.61
N VAL A 234 -15.70 -8.78 9.63
CA VAL A 234 -15.22 -8.40 8.29
C VAL A 234 -15.41 -6.90 8.03
N SER A 235 -14.31 -6.25 7.65
CA SER A 235 -14.32 -4.85 7.24
C SER A 235 -14.64 -4.72 5.75
N LEU A 236 -15.49 -3.76 5.37
CA LEU A 236 -15.77 -3.45 3.97
C LEU A 236 -14.71 -2.50 3.39
N SER A 237 -13.91 -2.98 2.44
CA SER A 237 -12.84 -2.19 1.83
C SER A 237 -13.34 -1.19 0.78
N THR A 238 -12.59 -0.09 0.57
CA THR A 238 -12.88 0.87 -0.52
C THR A 238 -12.91 0.19 -1.90
N ARG A 239 -12.14 -0.88 -2.12
CA ARG A 239 -12.23 -1.67 -3.36
C ARG A 239 -13.63 -2.26 -3.56
N GLN A 240 -14.19 -2.92 -2.55
CA GLN A 240 -15.54 -3.49 -2.62
C GLN A 240 -16.61 -2.41 -2.81
N VAL A 241 -16.41 -1.23 -2.23
CA VAL A 241 -17.29 -0.07 -2.45
C VAL A 241 -17.23 0.42 -3.90
N LEU A 242 -16.04 0.49 -4.50
CA LEU A 242 -15.88 0.85 -5.91
C LEU A 242 -16.45 -0.22 -6.85
N ASP A 243 -16.25 -1.51 -6.52
CA ASP A 243 -16.84 -2.62 -7.27
C ASP A 243 -18.37 -2.52 -7.26
N ALA A 244 -18.99 -2.20 -6.11
CA ALA A 244 -20.42 -1.94 -6.01
C ALA A 244 -20.85 -0.72 -6.86
N ALA A 245 -20.13 0.40 -6.76
CA ALA A 245 -20.44 1.60 -7.53
C ALA A 245 -20.40 1.39 -9.05
N ALA A 246 -19.55 0.47 -9.54
CA ALA A 246 -19.40 0.17 -10.97
C ALA A 246 -20.67 -0.37 -11.63
N TYR A 247 -21.61 -0.96 -10.86
CA TYR A 247 -22.87 -1.49 -11.39
C TYR A 247 -23.92 -0.40 -11.63
N ILE A 248 -23.88 0.72 -10.90
CA ILE A 248 -24.90 1.77 -11.01
C ILE A 248 -24.97 2.37 -12.43
N PRO A 249 -23.85 2.69 -13.12
CA PRO A 249 -23.88 3.14 -14.50
C PRO A 249 -24.47 2.14 -15.52
N LEU A 250 -24.59 0.86 -15.15
CA LEU A 250 -25.17 -0.20 -15.98
C LEU A 250 -26.70 -0.31 -15.82
N GLY A 251 -27.31 0.53 -14.97
CA GLY A 251 -28.76 0.57 -14.76
C GLY A 251 -29.26 -0.18 -13.53
N TYR A 252 -28.37 -0.76 -12.71
CA TYR A 252 -28.76 -1.40 -11.45
C TYR A 252 -29.12 -0.34 -10.41
N MET A 253 -30.20 -0.61 -9.65
CA MET A 253 -30.62 0.27 -8.56
C MET A 253 -29.66 0.14 -7.37
N LEU A 254 -29.45 1.23 -6.63
CA LEU A 254 -28.55 1.25 -5.46
C LEU A 254 -28.91 0.16 -4.44
N GLY A 255 -30.19 -0.02 -4.14
CA GLY A 255 -30.65 -1.07 -3.22
C GLY A 255 -30.23 -2.47 -3.69
N GLU A 256 -30.39 -2.76 -4.98
CA GLU A 256 -29.97 -4.03 -5.56
C GLU A 256 -28.44 -4.24 -5.50
N VAL A 257 -27.67 -3.16 -5.71
CA VAL A 257 -26.21 -3.19 -5.60
C VAL A 257 -25.77 -3.48 -4.16
N ILE A 258 -26.40 -2.85 -3.16
CA ILE A 258 -26.11 -3.10 -1.74
C ILE A 258 -26.37 -4.57 -1.40
N GLU A 259 -27.50 -5.12 -1.84
CA GLU A 259 -27.86 -6.53 -1.63
C GLU A 259 -26.86 -7.50 -2.26
N ARG A 260 -26.56 -7.31 -3.54
CA ARG A 260 -25.80 -8.31 -4.32
C ARG A 260 -24.28 -8.19 -4.16
N VAL A 261 -23.77 -7.00 -3.83
CA VAL A 261 -22.32 -6.74 -3.82
C VAL A 261 -21.81 -6.40 -2.44
N ILE A 262 -22.54 -5.62 -1.64
CA ILE A 262 -22.07 -5.22 -0.30
C ILE A 262 -22.37 -6.30 0.74
N LEU A 263 -23.64 -6.69 0.88
CA LEU A 263 -24.07 -7.65 1.90
C LEU A 263 -23.50 -9.06 1.69
N THR A 264 -23.22 -9.45 0.44
CA THR A 264 -22.63 -10.76 0.13
C THR A 264 -21.24 -10.98 0.74
N ASN A 265 -20.51 -9.92 1.11
CA ASN A 265 -19.23 -10.02 1.82
C ASN A 265 -19.34 -10.62 3.23
N TYR A 266 -20.56 -10.69 3.78
CA TYR A 266 -20.86 -11.17 5.13
C TYR A 266 -21.54 -12.56 5.13
N VAL A 267 -21.75 -13.16 3.95
CA VAL A 267 -22.41 -14.48 3.82
C VAL A 267 -21.54 -15.58 4.42
N ILE A 268 -20.24 -15.59 4.11
CA ILE A 268 -19.31 -16.64 4.58
C ILE A 268 -19.14 -16.59 6.10
N THR A 269 -19.18 -15.39 6.70
CA THR A 269 -19.11 -15.23 8.15
C THR A 269 -20.45 -15.42 8.85
N GLY A 270 -21.56 -15.53 8.10
CA GLY A 270 -22.91 -15.64 8.66
C GLY A 270 -23.45 -14.33 9.27
N GLU A 271 -22.83 -13.19 8.97
CA GLU A 271 -23.12 -11.88 9.57
C GLU A 271 -24.04 -11.01 8.69
N GLU A 272 -24.52 -11.53 7.56
CA GLU A 272 -25.31 -10.78 6.57
C GLU A 272 -26.54 -10.10 7.20
N THR A 273 -27.29 -10.83 8.04
CA THR A 273 -28.48 -10.30 8.71
C THR A 273 -28.14 -9.14 9.66
N VAL A 274 -26.99 -9.21 10.33
CA VAL A 274 -26.51 -8.15 11.23
C VAL A 274 -26.10 -6.93 10.41
N ALA A 275 -25.31 -7.12 9.35
CA ALA A 275 -24.91 -6.06 8.43
C ALA A 275 -26.13 -5.36 7.80
N ARG A 276 -27.14 -6.13 7.38
CA ARG A 276 -28.40 -5.61 6.83
C ARG A 276 -29.16 -4.74 7.84
N SER A 277 -29.29 -5.21 9.09
CA SER A 277 -29.95 -4.45 10.16
C SER A 277 -29.26 -3.10 10.41
N LEU A 278 -27.91 -3.09 10.42
CA LEU A 278 -27.13 -1.87 10.61
C LEU A 278 -27.39 -0.84 9.49
N ILE A 279 -27.47 -1.29 8.24
CA ILE A 279 -27.72 -0.41 7.09
C ILE A 279 -29.13 0.21 7.14
N GLN A 280 -30.13 -0.52 7.61
CA GLN A 280 -31.52 -0.04 7.70
C GLN A 280 -31.72 1.12 8.69
N THR A 281 -30.71 1.42 9.52
CA THR A 281 -30.74 2.55 10.47
C THR A 281 -30.30 3.89 9.87
N LEU A 282 -29.85 3.89 8.60
CA LEU A 282 -29.44 5.08 7.83
C LEU A 282 -30.63 5.79 7.17
#